data_AF-A0A2E5STI5-F1
#
_entry.id   AF-A0A2E5STI5-F1
#
_cell.length_a   1.000
_cell.length_b   1.000
_cell.length_c   1.000
_cell.angle_alpha   90.00
_cell.angle_beta   90.00
_cell.angle_gamma   90.00
#
_symmetry.space_group_name_H-M   'P 1'
#
loop_
_entity.id
_entity.type
_entity.pdbx_description
1 polymer ?
#
loop_
_entity_poly.entity_id
_entity_poly.type
_entity_poly.pdbx_seq_one_letter_code
_entity_poly.pdbx_strand_id
1 'polypeptide(L)'
;MIFPSHKKSNHSSTFNIITLVIFLFSSSLNTFAITNYIDVEGCTNSFACNYNPEATIDDGSCDFISCITFGCTHEIACNYDSDADYDDGSCEYNTCLGCMNELACDFDPEATIAGVCDDFESCVGCLEENADNYDPEATISGSCQYNGCTFSEACNYDENANYDDGSCEYNSCAGCMTEDACNFDAEATIQNGNCSYPDSGYDCDGNCLNDSDGDSICDEFEIAGCTDSSAENYNEDATDDDGNCEYIVEGCTDPQACNYNSEANTDDDSCEFESCAGCLNPVACNYDSNAIYPGDCEFPESGYNCDGTCESDSDGDGVCDPFEIDGCTNQGACNYDSAATDDDGSCDFITCAGCTNPFACNYNPAASIDDGSCEYISCLNFGCMDTGACNFDIEADYSDGSCEYLSCMGCMNPQACDFDPNATIAGSCEDYS
;
A
#
# COMPACT_ATOMS: atom_id res chain seq x y z
N MET A 1 50.64 -57.28 44.78
CA MET A 1 50.32 -58.42 45.68
C MET A 1 51.51 -59.38 45.65
N ILE A 2 52.07 -59.68 46.82
CA ILE A 2 52.73 -60.94 47.25
C ILE A 2 53.99 -61.44 46.48
N PHE A 3 55.14 -61.20 47.12
CA PHE A 3 56.45 -61.92 47.16
C PHE A 3 56.36 -63.46 47.39
N PRO A 4 57.47 -64.24 47.54
CA PRO A 4 58.89 -64.11 47.11
C PRO A 4 59.56 -65.47 46.67
N SER A 5 60.86 -65.47 46.33
CA SER A 5 61.86 -66.26 47.08
C SER A 5 63.32 -65.87 46.79
N HIS A 6 64.11 -65.76 47.87
CA HIS A 6 65.54 -65.44 48.01
C HIS A 6 66.43 -66.69 48.09
N LYS A 7 67.74 -66.60 47.78
CA LYS A 7 68.83 -66.58 48.80
C LYS A 7 70.27 -66.53 48.23
N LYS A 8 71.11 -65.79 48.98
CA LYS A 8 72.57 -65.54 48.90
C LYS A 8 73.43 -66.68 49.52
N SER A 9 74.75 -66.67 49.28
CA SER A 9 75.78 -66.76 50.35
C SER A 9 77.21 -66.43 49.86
N ASN A 10 78.02 -65.82 50.76
CA ASN A 10 79.37 -65.24 50.62
C ASN A 10 80.50 -66.15 51.20
N HIS A 11 81.75 -65.88 50.75
CA HIS A 11 83.10 -65.92 51.39
C HIS A 11 83.42 -66.79 52.64
N SER A 12 84.62 -67.42 52.68
CA SER A 12 85.82 -66.97 53.46
C SER A 12 86.94 -68.04 53.62
N SER A 13 88.15 -67.54 53.89
CA SER A 13 89.55 -68.02 53.94
C SER A 13 89.95 -69.16 54.93
N THR A 14 91.13 -69.82 54.75
CA THR A 14 92.32 -69.85 55.67
C THR A 14 93.37 -71.00 55.47
N PHE A 15 94.66 -70.60 55.42
CA PHE A 15 95.97 -71.09 55.93
C PHE A 15 96.42 -72.57 56.26
N ASN A 16 97.74 -72.77 56.03
CA ASN A 16 98.73 -73.87 56.20
C ASN A 16 98.94 -74.57 57.59
N ILE A 17 99.65 -75.74 57.61
CA ILE A 17 100.65 -76.31 58.59
C ILE A 17 101.09 -77.75 58.13
N ILE A 18 102.35 -78.06 57.76
CA ILE A 18 103.58 -78.54 58.49
C ILE A 18 103.61 -80.01 59.02
N THR A 19 104.53 -80.81 58.42
CA THR A 19 105.49 -81.86 58.92
C THR A 19 105.07 -83.13 59.68
N LEU A 20 105.58 -84.32 59.26
CA LEU A 20 106.14 -85.36 60.17
C LEU A 20 107.04 -86.43 59.50
N VAL A 21 108.11 -86.80 60.21
CA VAL A 21 109.21 -87.77 59.95
C VAL A 21 109.01 -89.04 60.81
N ILE A 22 109.31 -90.25 60.30
CA ILE A 22 109.57 -91.52 61.05
C ILE A 22 110.36 -92.49 60.13
N PHE A 23 111.27 -93.42 60.49
CA PHE A 23 112.38 -93.60 61.46
C PHE A 23 112.84 -95.11 61.34
N LEU A 24 114.16 -95.37 61.40
CA LEU A 24 114.92 -96.54 61.93
C LEU A 24 114.73 -98.00 61.40
N PHE A 25 115.83 -98.71 61.13
CA PHE A 25 116.54 -99.66 62.06
C PHE A 25 117.72 -100.38 61.34
N SER A 26 118.97 -100.11 61.75
CA SER A 26 119.95 -100.98 62.43
C SER A 26 120.30 -102.35 61.80
N SER A 27 121.57 -102.57 61.48
CA SER A 27 122.48 -103.49 62.21
C SER A 27 123.83 -103.62 61.51
N SER A 28 124.85 -103.83 62.34
CA SER A 28 126.27 -103.72 62.07
C SER A 28 126.92 -105.03 61.63
N LEU A 29 128.01 -104.88 60.85
CA LEU A 29 129.25 -105.67 60.74
C LEU A 29 129.53 -106.36 59.39
N ASN A 30 130.50 -105.75 58.69
CA ASN A 30 131.60 -106.32 57.92
C ASN A 30 131.34 -107.49 56.97
N THR A 31 131.51 -107.22 55.67
CA THR A 31 132.44 -107.99 54.83
C THR A 31 132.98 -107.11 53.70
N PHE A 32 134.26 -107.30 53.43
CA PHE A 32 135.13 -106.55 52.54
C PHE A 32 134.81 -106.82 51.05
N ALA A 33 134.62 -105.79 50.20
CA ALA A 33 134.79 -105.88 48.74
C ALA A 33 134.89 -104.50 48.07
N ILE A 34 135.71 -104.44 47.01
CA ILE A 34 136.25 -103.29 46.25
C ILE A 34 135.18 -102.70 45.29
N THR A 35 135.15 -101.38 45.03
CA THR A 35 134.34 -100.80 43.92
C THR A 35 135.00 -99.64 43.16
N ASN A 36 134.79 -99.68 41.84
CA ASN A 36 135.15 -98.76 40.75
C ASN A 36 134.40 -97.41 40.78
N TYR A 37 134.97 -96.40 40.10
CA TYR A 37 134.39 -95.07 39.79
C TYR A 37 133.56 -95.12 38.49
N ILE A 38 132.41 -94.41 38.41
CA ILE A 38 131.50 -94.34 37.25
C ILE A 38 131.23 -92.86 36.91
N ASP A 39 131.29 -92.48 35.63
CA ASP A 39 130.96 -91.13 35.11
C ASP A 39 129.48 -91.04 34.66
N VAL A 40 128.82 -89.89 34.87
CA VAL A 40 127.40 -89.62 34.47
C VAL A 40 127.34 -88.51 33.40
N GLU A 41 126.73 -88.82 32.26
CA GLU A 41 126.56 -87.92 31.10
C GLU A 41 125.22 -87.15 31.15
N GLY A 42 125.22 -85.85 30.81
CA GLY A 42 124.02 -84.99 30.70
C GLY A 42 124.35 -83.48 30.63
N CYS A 43 123.37 -82.62 30.34
CA CYS A 43 123.61 -81.17 30.24
C CYS A 43 124.10 -80.56 31.56
N THR A 44 125.34 -80.04 31.57
CA THR A 44 125.97 -79.46 32.76
C THR A 44 125.79 -77.93 32.89
N ASN A 45 125.13 -77.28 31.92
CA ASN A 45 124.95 -75.83 31.93
C ASN A 45 123.65 -75.42 32.63
N SER A 46 123.74 -74.69 33.75
CA SER A 46 122.60 -74.27 34.56
C SER A 46 121.63 -73.30 33.89
N PHE A 47 121.98 -72.75 32.72
CA PHE A 47 121.08 -71.90 31.93
C PHE A 47 120.29 -72.66 30.87
N ALA A 48 120.53 -73.96 30.69
CA ALA A 48 119.74 -74.80 29.81
C ALA A 48 118.41 -75.18 30.48
N CYS A 49 117.33 -75.19 29.71
CA CYS A 49 116.01 -75.64 30.13
C CYS A 49 116.03 -77.09 30.65
N ASN A 50 116.96 -77.92 30.16
CA ASN A 50 117.13 -79.31 30.61
C ASN A 50 118.44 -79.55 31.39
N TYR A 51 118.95 -78.52 32.08
CA TYR A 51 120.10 -78.66 32.98
C TYR A 51 119.93 -79.82 33.97
N ASN A 52 120.94 -80.70 34.05
CA ASN A 52 121.00 -81.79 35.02
C ASN A 52 122.15 -81.57 36.02
N PRO A 53 121.86 -81.29 37.30
CA PRO A 53 122.89 -81.01 38.31
C PRO A 53 123.76 -82.22 38.70
N GLU A 54 123.38 -83.44 38.34
CA GLU A 54 124.14 -84.68 38.63
C GLU A 54 125.07 -85.11 37.50
N ALA A 55 125.03 -84.42 36.34
CA ALA A 55 125.90 -84.73 35.22
C ALA A 55 127.34 -84.27 35.52
N THR A 56 128.30 -85.19 35.38
CA THR A 56 129.73 -84.92 35.59
C THR A 56 130.49 -84.77 34.26
N ILE A 57 129.88 -85.20 33.16
CA ILE A 57 130.37 -85.02 31.79
C ILE A 57 129.24 -84.43 30.95
N ASP A 58 129.52 -83.34 30.23
CA ASP A 58 128.58 -82.76 29.27
C ASP A 58 128.50 -83.63 28.02
N ASP A 59 127.31 -84.15 27.74
CA ASP A 59 127.02 -84.97 26.55
C ASP A 59 126.53 -84.14 25.36
N GLY A 60 126.47 -82.81 25.51
CA GLY A 60 125.99 -81.90 24.49
C GLY A 60 124.47 -81.83 24.37
N SER A 61 123.72 -82.42 25.31
CA SER A 61 122.25 -82.43 25.31
C SER A 61 121.58 -81.12 25.74
N CYS A 62 122.34 -80.05 26.07
CA CYS A 62 121.78 -78.80 26.56
C CYS A 62 120.81 -78.12 25.57
N ASP A 63 119.55 -77.98 25.99
CA ASP A 63 118.48 -77.27 25.30
C ASP A 63 118.20 -75.95 25.99
N PHE A 64 118.28 -74.84 25.26
CA PHE A 64 118.12 -73.49 25.80
C PHE A 64 116.82 -72.81 25.37
N ILE A 65 115.96 -73.49 24.60
CA ILE A 65 114.81 -72.85 23.93
C ILE A 65 113.47 -73.44 24.38
N SER A 66 113.42 -74.70 24.80
CA SER A 66 112.15 -75.39 25.10
C SER A 66 111.32 -74.86 26.28
N CYS A 67 111.88 -73.97 27.10
CA CYS A 67 111.21 -73.36 28.24
C CYS A 67 110.81 -71.89 28.03
N ILE A 68 110.94 -71.38 26.81
CA ILE A 68 110.52 -70.03 26.43
C ILE A 68 109.11 -70.09 25.83
N THR A 69 108.16 -69.32 26.39
CA THR A 69 106.79 -69.22 25.86
C THR A 69 106.70 -68.03 24.89
N PHE A 70 106.17 -68.29 23.70
CA PHE A 70 105.98 -67.32 22.63
C PHE A 70 104.51 -66.90 22.54
N GLY A 71 104.25 -65.60 22.49
CA GLY A 71 102.90 -65.04 22.39
C GLY A 71 102.90 -63.52 22.49
N CYS A 72 101.75 -62.87 22.38
CA CYS A 72 101.70 -61.41 22.39
C CYS A 72 101.97 -60.84 23.78
N THR A 73 103.07 -60.10 23.95
CA THR A 73 103.46 -59.50 25.24
C THR A 73 103.00 -58.04 25.42
N HIS A 74 102.34 -57.45 24.41
CA HIS A 74 101.85 -56.07 24.48
C HIS A 74 100.47 -55.99 25.16
N GLU A 75 100.41 -55.37 26.34
CA GLU A 75 99.18 -55.23 27.15
C GLU A 75 97.99 -54.55 26.44
N ILE A 76 98.28 -53.77 25.38
CA ILE A 76 97.26 -53.07 24.58
C ILE A 76 96.75 -53.88 23.38
N ALA A 77 97.25 -55.08 23.15
CA ALA A 77 96.78 -55.95 22.08
C ALA A 77 95.53 -56.72 22.50
N CYS A 78 94.63 -56.96 21.55
CA CYS A 78 93.38 -57.70 21.75
C CYS A 78 93.61 -59.15 22.21
N ASN A 79 94.76 -59.73 21.86
CA ASN A 79 95.18 -61.08 22.23
C ASN A 79 96.42 -61.09 23.13
N TYR A 80 96.60 -60.06 23.95
CA TYR A 80 97.64 -60.02 24.98
C TYR A 80 97.63 -61.31 25.81
N ASP A 81 98.79 -61.97 25.88
CA ASP A 81 99.04 -63.18 26.65
C ASP A 81 100.01 -62.85 27.78
N SER A 82 99.50 -62.84 29.02
CA SER A 82 100.30 -62.55 30.21
C SER A 82 101.32 -63.62 30.56
N ASP A 83 101.23 -64.80 29.94
CA ASP A 83 102.12 -65.93 30.18
C ASP A 83 103.24 -66.02 29.12
N ALA A 84 103.25 -65.14 28.11
CA ALA A 84 104.28 -65.07 27.08
C ALA A 84 105.55 -64.37 27.59
N ASP A 85 106.71 -65.02 27.41
CA ASP A 85 108.02 -64.47 27.78
C ASP A 85 108.64 -63.65 26.64
N TYR A 86 108.30 -63.99 25.39
CA TYR A 86 108.81 -63.32 24.19
C TYR A 86 107.69 -63.08 23.17
N ASP A 87 107.69 -61.86 22.62
CA ASP A 87 106.81 -61.48 21.52
C ASP A 87 107.18 -62.25 20.25
N ASP A 88 106.23 -63.03 19.74
CA ASP A 88 106.36 -63.79 18.49
C ASP A 88 105.75 -63.08 17.27
N GLY A 89 105.26 -61.85 17.46
CA GLY A 89 104.61 -61.05 16.44
C GLY A 89 103.13 -61.37 16.25
N SER A 90 102.51 -62.16 17.14
CA SER A 90 101.09 -62.52 17.08
C SER A 90 100.13 -61.42 17.57
N CYS A 91 100.62 -60.28 18.08
CA CYS A 91 99.76 -59.22 18.61
C CYS A 91 98.75 -58.66 17.58
N GLU A 92 97.46 -58.72 17.90
CA GLU A 92 96.35 -58.18 17.11
C GLU A 92 95.77 -56.93 17.76
N TYR A 93 95.43 -55.92 16.95
CA TYR A 93 94.92 -54.63 17.43
C TYR A 93 93.58 -54.22 16.82
N ASN A 94 93.05 -54.99 15.88
CA ASN A 94 91.85 -54.63 15.11
C ASN A 94 90.58 -55.33 15.59
N THR A 95 90.71 -56.46 16.30
CA THR A 95 89.57 -57.31 16.66
C THR A 95 88.77 -56.81 17.85
N CYS A 96 89.34 -55.90 18.64
CA CYS A 96 88.72 -55.25 19.79
C CYS A 96 88.65 -53.72 19.62
N LEU A 97 88.84 -53.26 18.39
CA LEU A 97 88.66 -51.87 17.97
C LEU A 97 87.16 -51.64 17.71
N GLY A 98 86.55 -50.73 18.44
CA GLY A 98 85.14 -50.38 18.24
C GLY A 98 84.79 -49.03 18.85
N CYS A 99 83.63 -48.48 18.50
CA CYS A 99 83.20 -47.20 19.05
C CYS A 99 82.90 -47.34 20.55
N MET A 100 83.65 -46.62 21.39
CA MET A 100 83.46 -46.62 22.85
C MET A 100 82.59 -45.45 23.35
N ASN A 101 81.99 -44.67 22.44
CA ASN A 101 81.13 -43.55 22.81
C ASN A 101 79.67 -44.02 22.97
N GLU A 102 79.15 -44.03 24.19
CA GLU A 102 77.77 -44.44 24.49
C GLU A 102 76.69 -43.56 23.82
N LEU A 103 77.06 -42.41 23.25
CA LEU A 103 76.16 -41.54 22.50
C LEU A 103 76.13 -41.84 20.99
N ALA A 104 76.98 -42.75 20.51
CA ALA A 104 76.98 -43.18 19.11
C ALA A 104 76.09 -44.42 18.93
N CYS A 105 75.45 -44.51 17.78
CA CYS A 105 74.58 -45.61 17.39
C CYS A 105 75.37 -46.88 17.04
N ASP A 106 76.64 -46.75 16.64
CA ASP A 106 77.58 -47.85 16.42
C ASP A 106 78.40 -48.20 17.67
N PHE A 107 77.96 -47.78 18.86
CA PHE A 107 78.60 -48.11 20.13
C PHE A 107 78.77 -49.62 20.31
N ASP A 108 80.02 -50.04 20.54
CA ASP A 108 80.40 -51.42 20.80
C ASP A 108 80.77 -51.58 22.29
N PRO A 109 79.91 -52.19 23.11
CA PRO A 109 80.17 -52.40 24.53
C PRO A 109 81.31 -53.40 24.82
N GLU A 110 81.80 -54.14 23.82
CA GLU A 110 82.91 -55.09 23.94
C GLU A 110 84.26 -54.51 23.48
N ALA A 111 84.27 -53.29 22.92
CA ALA A 111 85.49 -52.63 22.49
C ALA A 111 86.42 -52.29 23.66
N THR A 112 87.69 -52.67 23.55
CA THR A 112 88.73 -52.35 24.53
C THR A 112 89.78 -51.38 23.97
N ILE A 113 89.78 -51.17 22.65
CA ILE A 113 90.56 -50.16 21.94
C ILE A 113 89.60 -49.19 21.26
N ALA A 114 89.82 -47.88 21.46
CA ALA A 114 88.98 -46.85 20.90
C ALA A 114 89.05 -46.80 19.36
N GLY A 115 87.94 -47.17 18.71
CA GLY A 115 87.70 -47.04 17.28
C GLY A 115 87.02 -45.72 16.89
N VAL A 116 86.72 -45.59 15.60
CA VAL A 116 85.93 -44.47 15.08
C VAL A 116 84.46 -44.73 15.39
N CYS A 117 83.76 -43.70 15.83
CA CYS A 117 82.30 -43.69 15.92
C CYS A 117 81.80 -42.91 14.71
N ASP A 118 81.16 -43.58 13.77
CA ASP A 118 80.75 -42.98 12.49
C ASP A 118 79.23 -42.77 12.41
N ASP A 119 78.46 -43.36 13.32
CA ASP A 119 76.99 -43.30 13.29
C ASP A 119 76.43 -42.66 14.56
N PHE A 120 75.81 -41.49 14.42
CA PHE A 120 75.14 -40.78 15.53
C PHE A 120 73.66 -40.49 15.22
N GLU A 121 73.17 -40.93 14.06
CA GLU A 121 71.85 -40.52 13.56
C GLU A 121 70.91 -41.72 13.40
N SER A 122 71.40 -42.93 13.15
CA SER A 122 70.53 -44.09 12.84
C SER A 122 69.66 -44.56 13.99
N CYS A 123 70.06 -44.29 15.24
CA CYS A 123 69.35 -44.65 16.45
C CYS A 123 68.56 -43.49 17.06
N VAL A 124 68.49 -42.35 16.36
CA VAL A 124 67.67 -41.19 16.73
C VAL A 124 66.29 -41.34 16.11
N GLY A 125 65.27 -41.47 16.96
CA GLY A 125 63.88 -41.60 16.53
C GLY A 125 62.92 -41.27 17.64
N CYS A 126 61.63 -41.14 17.32
CA CYS A 126 60.64 -40.83 18.35
C CYS A 126 60.42 -42.05 19.26
N LEU A 127 60.58 -41.86 20.57
CA LEU A 127 60.39 -42.91 21.59
C LEU A 127 58.97 -42.96 22.16
N GLU A 128 58.09 -42.04 21.76
CA GLU A 128 56.71 -41.95 22.27
C GLU A 128 55.80 -42.87 21.46
N GLU A 129 55.28 -43.95 22.07
CA GLU A 129 54.44 -44.98 21.41
C GLU A 129 53.17 -44.43 20.73
N ASN A 130 52.73 -43.23 21.12
CA ASN A 130 51.53 -42.59 20.58
C ASN A 130 51.82 -41.65 19.40
N ALA A 131 53.08 -41.42 19.05
CA ALA A 131 53.44 -40.59 17.91
C ALA A 131 53.34 -41.40 16.61
N ASP A 132 52.98 -40.74 15.51
CA ASP A 132 52.84 -41.39 14.20
C ASP A 132 54.18 -41.83 13.60
N ASN A 133 55.27 -41.14 13.96
CA ASN A 133 56.63 -41.50 13.58
C ASN A 133 57.39 -42.25 14.70
N TYR A 134 56.66 -42.92 15.61
CA TYR A 134 57.25 -43.77 16.65
C TYR A 134 58.20 -44.80 16.03
N ASP A 135 59.42 -44.85 16.55
CA ASP A 135 60.46 -45.78 16.13
C ASP A 135 60.81 -46.72 17.31
N PRO A 136 60.40 -48.00 17.26
CA PRO A 136 60.70 -48.96 18.31
C PRO A 136 62.18 -49.38 18.37
N GLU A 137 62.99 -49.06 17.36
CA GLU A 137 64.43 -49.37 17.31
C GLU A 137 65.30 -48.19 17.77
N ALA A 138 64.71 -47.00 17.94
CA ALA A 138 65.42 -45.83 18.44
C ALA A 138 65.86 -46.01 19.89
N THR A 139 67.07 -45.56 20.19
CA THR A 139 67.65 -45.54 21.54
C THR A 139 67.91 -44.12 22.04
N ILE A 140 67.85 -43.14 21.15
CA ILE A 140 68.00 -41.71 21.43
C ILE A 140 66.72 -40.97 21.00
N SER A 141 66.17 -40.15 21.89
CA SER A 141 64.94 -39.39 21.64
C SER A 141 65.12 -38.36 20.53
N GLY A 142 64.43 -38.57 19.41
CA GLY A 142 64.27 -37.62 18.31
C GLY A 142 62.94 -36.84 18.36
N SER A 143 62.65 -36.12 17.28
CA SER A 143 61.41 -35.35 17.15
C SER A 143 60.20 -36.26 16.87
N CYS A 144 59.18 -36.19 17.73
CA CYS A 144 57.92 -36.90 17.56
C CYS A 144 56.92 -36.10 16.73
N GLN A 145 56.24 -36.78 15.80
CA GLN A 145 55.20 -36.24 14.92
C GLN A 145 53.84 -36.78 15.33
N TYR A 146 52.89 -35.87 15.46
CA TYR A 146 51.49 -36.13 15.71
C TYR A 146 50.72 -35.52 14.55
N ASN A 147 50.22 -36.39 13.68
CA ASN A 147 49.49 -36.06 12.48
C ASN A 147 48.05 -35.67 12.82
N GLY A 148 47.59 -34.58 12.24
CA GLY A 148 46.21 -34.14 12.35
C GLY A 148 46.06 -32.74 11.79
N CYS A 149 44.87 -32.17 11.92
CA CYS A 149 44.65 -30.82 11.45
C CYS A 149 45.28 -29.79 12.39
N THR A 150 46.29 -29.07 11.90
CA THR A 150 47.04 -28.08 12.71
C THR A 150 46.45 -26.67 12.62
N PHE A 151 45.48 -26.44 11.75
CA PHE A 151 44.85 -25.13 11.52
C PHE A 151 43.71 -24.90 12.52
N SER A 152 43.86 -23.92 13.40
CA SER A 152 42.86 -23.57 14.43
C SER A 152 41.49 -23.17 13.89
N GLU A 153 41.45 -22.77 12.62
CA GLU A 153 40.25 -22.33 11.91
C GLU A 153 39.49 -23.48 11.24
N ALA A 154 40.02 -24.70 11.27
CA ALA A 154 39.33 -25.87 10.74
C ALA A 154 38.34 -26.47 11.75
N CYS A 155 37.28 -27.08 11.25
CA CYS A 155 36.24 -27.69 12.06
C CYS A 155 36.72 -28.91 12.87
N ASN A 156 37.77 -29.59 12.38
CA ASN A 156 38.39 -30.74 13.02
C ASN A 156 39.81 -30.43 13.51
N TYR A 157 40.09 -29.18 13.90
CA TYR A 157 41.35 -28.79 14.53
C TYR A 157 41.70 -29.73 15.69
N ASP A 158 42.93 -30.24 15.70
CA ASP A 158 43.48 -31.07 16.77
C ASP A 158 44.61 -30.32 17.48
N GLU A 159 44.38 -29.97 18.75
CA GLU A 159 45.36 -29.27 19.58
C GLU A 159 46.64 -30.08 19.87
N ASN A 160 46.59 -31.41 19.67
CA ASN A 160 47.73 -32.30 19.88
C ASN A 160 48.53 -32.54 18.59
N ALA A 161 48.02 -32.13 17.43
CA ALA A 161 48.72 -32.27 16.17
C ALA A 161 49.86 -31.25 16.07
N ASN A 162 51.04 -31.72 15.67
CA ASN A 162 52.19 -30.86 15.37
C ASN A 162 52.67 -31.00 13.91
N TYR A 163 51.99 -31.85 13.13
CA TYR A 163 52.24 -32.06 11.72
C TYR A 163 50.90 -32.16 10.97
N ASP A 164 50.74 -31.35 9.91
CA ASP A 164 49.52 -31.34 9.11
C ASP A 164 49.49 -32.53 8.14
N ASP A 165 48.49 -33.39 8.27
CA ASP A 165 48.30 -34.57 7.41
C ASP A 165 47.32 -34.32 6.24
N GLY A 166 46.84 -33.08 6.10
CA GLY A 166 45.84 -32.69 5.11
C GLY A 166 44.41 -33.08 5.47
N SER A 167 44.14 -33.52 6.70
CA SER A 167 42.78 -33.86 7.16
C SER A 167 41.88 -32.67 7.48
N CYS A 168 42.38 -31.44 7.44
CA CYS A 168 41.59 -30.25 7.77
C CYS A 168 40.34 -30.08 6.91
N GLU A 169 39.20 -29.91 7.59
CA GLU A 169 37.87 -29.79 7.02
C GLU A 169 37.23 -28.47 7.49
N TYR A 170 36.54 -27.77 6.59
CA TYR A 170 36.06 -26.40 6.83
C TYR A 170 34.56 -26.22 6.59
N ASN A 171 33.80 -27.29 6.33
CA ASN A 171 32.37 -27.20 5.99
C ASN A 171 31.46 -27.71 7.11
N SER A 172 31.91 -28.66 7.95
CA SER A 172 31.04 -29.31 8.94
C SER A 172 30.58 -28.39 10.07
N CYS A 173 31.35 -27.33 10.34
CA CYS A 173 31.05 -26.27 11.30
C CYS A 173 30.74 -24.93 10.60
N ALA A 174 30.49 -24.99 9.28
CA ALA A 174 30.22 -23.82 8.48
C ALA A 174 28.71 -23.62 8.30
N GLY A 175 28.24 -22.42 8.60
CA GLY A 175 26.82 -22.08 8.54
C GLY A 175 26.63 -20.57 8.49
N CYS A 176 25.39 -20.11 8.55
CA CYS A 176 25.10 -18.69 8.63
C CYS A 176 25.12 -18.24 10.09
N MET A 177 26.05 -17.35 10.45
CA MET A 177 26.20 -16.85 11.82
C MET A 177 25.43 -15.53 12.06
N THR A 178 24.65 -15.04 11.08
CA THR A 178 23.86 -13.82 11.22
C THR A 178 22.49 -14.15 11.80
N GLU A 179 22.15 -13.59 12.98
CA GLU A 179 20.86 -13.85 13.66
C GLU A 179 19.63 -13.49 12.80
N ASP A 180 19.76 -12.53 11.89
CA ASP A 180 18.66 -12.09 11.00
C ASP A 180 18.45 -13.00 9.77
N ALA A 181 19.25 -14.06 9.61
CA ALA A 181 19.12 -14.98 8.48
C ALA A 181 18.16 -16.14 8.77
N CYS A 182 17.38 -16.56 7.78
CA CYS A 182 16.42 -17.66 7.87
C CYS A 182 17.05 -19.03 8.06
N ASN A 183 18.32 -19.18 7.70
CA ASN A 183 19.12 -20.38 7.94
C ASN A 183 20.24 -20.11 8.95
N PHE A 184 20.00 -19.21 9.92
CA PHE A 184 20.89 -18.98 11.05
C PHE A 184 21.19 -20.30 11.78
N ASP A 185 22.48 -20.56 11.98
CA ASP A 185 23.00 -21.71 12.73
C ASP A 185 23.86 -21.19 13.88
N ALA A 186 23.33 -21.31 15.10
CA ALA A 186 24.01 -20.85 16.31
C ALA A 186 25.29 -21.65 16.65
N GLU A 187 25.46 -22.85 16.07
CA GLU A 187 26.62 -23.71 16.30
C GLU A 187 27.70 -23.54 15.22
N ALA A 188 27.43 -22.76 14.17
CA ALA A 188 28.42 -22.46 13.15
C ALA A 188 29.57 -21.61 13.70
N THR A 189 30.80 -22.05 13.47
CA THR A 189 32.02 -21.31 13.85
C THR A 189 32.72 -20.70 12.64
N ILE A 190 32.31 -21.09 11.43
CA ILE A 190 32.79 -20.57 10.16
C ILE A 190 31.61 -19.97 9.38
N GLN A 191 31.72 -18.69 9.01
CA GLN A 191 30.75 -18.05 8.15
C GLN A 191 30.87 -18.59 6.72
N ASN A 192 29.94 -19.46 6.32
CA ASN A 192 29.79 -19.83 4.91
C ASN A 192 28.82 -18.85 4.25
N GLY A 193 29.21 -18.25 3.14
CA GLY A 193 28.51 -17.10 2.52
C GLY A 193 27.10 -17.33 1.97
N ASN A 194 26.41 -18.42 2.35
CA ASN A 194 25.06 -18.75 1.90
C ASN A 194 24.01 -18.49 2.99
N CYS A 195 23.99 -17.28 3.54
CA CYS A 195 22.88 -16.83 4.38
C CYS A 195 21.67 -16.51 3.49
N SER A 196 20.54 -17.12 3.79
CA SER A 196 19.24 -16.76 3.23
C SER A 196 18.59 -15.73 4.13
N TYR A 197 18.13 -14.63 3.57
CA TYR A 197 17.38 -13.60 4.27
C TYR A 197 15.95 -13.59 3.73
N PRO A 198 14.96 -13.17 4.52
CA PRO A 198 13.63 -12.99 4.00
C PRO A 198 13.63 -11.84 3.01
N ASP A 199 12.72 -11.88 2.04
CA ASP A 199 12.49 -10.73 1.17
C ASP A 199 12.00 -9.53 2.01
N SER A 200 12.30 -8.32 1.56
CA SER A 200 11.85 -7.10 2.26
C SER A 200 10.35 -7.17 2.53
N GLY A 201 9.90 -6.84 3.75
CA GLY A 201 8.48 -6.88 4.13
C GLY A 201 7.95 -8.26 4.58
N TYR A 202 8.73 -9.33 4.41
CA TYR A 202 8.36 -10.69 4.79
C TYR A 202 9.20 -11.24 5.95
N ASP A 203 8.69 -12.26 6.63
CA ASP A 203 9.45 -13.13 7.53
C ASP A 203 10.06 -14.32 6.76
N CYS A 204 10.78 -15.19 7.48
CA CYS A 204 11.47 -16.33 6.90
C CYS A 204 10.58 -17.46 6.39
N ASP A 205 9.31 -17.48 6.80
CA ASP A 205 8.31 -18.41 6.30
C ASP A 205 7.53 -17.80 5.10
N GLY A 206 7.84 -16.56 4.73
CA GLY A 206 7.19 -15.82 3.65
C GLY A 206 5.89 -15.15 4.07
N ASN A 207 5.63 -14.96 5.37
CA ASN A 207 4.48 -14.20 5.84
C ASN A 207 4.81 -12.71 5.90
N CYS A 208 3.82 -11.85 5.70
CA CYS A 208 3.98 -10.42 5.85
C CYS A 208 4.30 -10.02 7.29
N LEU A 209 5.24 -9.09 7.45
CA LEU A 209 5.58 -8.50 8.75
C LEU A 209 4.49 -7.54 9.24
N ASN A 210 3.88 -6.81 8.30
CA ASN A 210 2.73 -5.94 8.51
C ASN A 210 1.70 -6.28 7.43
N ASP A 211 0.51 -6.68 7.88
CA ASP A 211 -0.66 -7.01 7.06
C ASP A 211 -1.88 -6.58 7.88
N SER A 212 -2.29 -5.33 7.68
CA SER A 212 -3.29 -4.65 8.49
C SER A 212 -4.70 -5.14 8.21
N ASP A 213 -4.99 -5.59 6.99
CA ASP A 213 -6.32 -5.98 6.53
C ASP A 213 -6.50 -7.51 6.36
N GLY A 214 -5.40 -8.27 6.35
CA GLY A 214 -5.35 -9.72 6.33
C GLY A 214 -5.48 -10.34 4.92
N ASP A 215 -5.24 -9.57 3.86
CA ASP A 215 -5.38 -10.03 2.47
C ASP A 215 -4.14 -10.81 1.95
N SER A 216 -3.09 -10.92 2.78
CA SER A 216 -1.79 -11.56 2.48
C SER A 216 -0.87 -10.79 1.53
N ILE A 217 -1.15 -9.50 1.29
CA ILE A 217 -0.25 -8.52 0.68
C ILE A 217 0.24 -7.61 1.80
N CYS A 218 1.56 -7.40 1.88
CA CYS A 218 2.10 -6.65 3.02
C CYS A 218 1.82 -5.15 2.85
N ASP A 219 1.56 -4.44 3.94
CA ASP A 219 1.25 -3.00 3.95
C ASP A 219 2.26 -2.16 3.11
N GLU A 220 3.54 -2.51 3.11
CA GLU A 220 4.57 -1.81 2.33
C GLU A 220 4.47 -2.01 0.79
N PHE A 221 3.69 -2.99 0.36
CA PHE A 221 3.47 -3.37 -1.04
C PHE A 221 2.03 -3.13 -1.49
N GLU A 222 1.18 -2.65 -0.61
CA GLU A 222 -0.18 -2.32 -0.95
C GLU A 222 -0.24 -1.18 -1.98
N ILE A 223 -1.12 -1.36 -2.95
CA ILE A 223 -1.46 -0.34 -3.92
C ILE A 223 -2.81 0.23 -3.51
N ALA A 224 -2.79 1.43 -2.93
CA ALA A 224 -3.99 2.14 -2.55
C ALA A 224 -4.83 2.52 -3.79
N GLY A 225 -6.13 2.23 -3.74
CA GLY A 225 -7.11 2.65 -4.74
C GLY A 225 -8.43 1.90 -4.59
N CYS A 226 -9.44 2.28 -5.37
CA CYS A 226 -10.74 1.63 -5.25
C CYS A 226 -10.67 0.15 -5.70
N THR A 227 -11.01 -0.77 -4.79
CA THR A 227 -11.03 -2.22 -5.04
C THR A 227 -12.41 -2.74 -5.50
N ASP A 228 -13.44 -1.88 -5.50
CA ASP A 228 -14.80 -2.23 -5.92
C ASP A 228 -14.97 -2.09 -7.44
N SER A 229 -15.11 -3.22 -8.13
CA SER A 229 -15.34 -3.29 -9.59
C SER A 229 -16.59 -2.56 -10.11
N SER A 230 -17.49 -2.11 -9.22
CA SER A 230 -18.68 -1.34 -9.58
C SER A 230 -18.47 0.18 -9.53
N ALA A 231 -17.33 0.66 -9.04
CA ALA A 231 -16.96 2.07 -9.06
C ALA A 231 -16.33 2.48 -10.41
N GLU A 232 -16.47 3.76 -10.79
CA GLU A 232 -15.88 4.31 -12.03
C GLU A 232 -14.35 4.35 -11.98
N ASN A 233 -13.80 4.61 -10.81
CA ASN A 233 -12.37 4.68 -10.56
C ASN A 233 -11.80 3.36 -10.02
N TYR A 234 -12.49 2.23 -10.26
CA TYR A 234 -11.96 0.90 -9.96
C TYR A 234 -10.56 0.72 -10.56
N ASN A 235 -9.62 0.28 -9.72
CA ASN A 235 -8.26 -0.02 -10.13
C ASN A 235 -8.00 -1.51 -9.92
N GLU A 236 -7.74 -2.24 -11.01
CA GLU A 236 -7.44 -3.68 -10.94
C GLU A 236 -6.12 -4.01 -10.24
N ASP A 237 -5.21 -3.04 -10.17
CA ASP A 237 -3.94 -3.18 -9.45
C ASP A 237 -4.07 -2.79 -7.97
N ALA A 238 -5.21 -2.23 -7.52
CA ALA A 238 -5.38 -1.84 -6.13
C ALA A 238 -5.56 -3.08 -5.24
N THR A 239 -4.82 -3.10 -4.14
CA THR A 239 -4.87 -4.17 -3.12
C THR A 239 -5.40 -3.65 -1.79
N ASP A 240 -5.38 -2.33 -1.57
CA ASP A 240 -5.95 -1.67 -0.40
C ASP A 240 -6.94 -0.59 -0.84
N ASP A 241 -8.14 -0.59 -0.23
CA ASP A 241 -9.19 0.39 -0.54
C ASP A 241 -8.89 1.72 0.16
N ASP A 242 -8.58 2.73 -0.64
CA ASP A 242 -8.29 4.08 -0.15
C ASP A 242 -9.54 4.85 0.33
N GLY A 243 -10.72 4.24 0.20
CA GLY A 243 -12.01 4.81 0.58
C GLY A 243 -12.52 5.88 -0.37
N ASN A 244 -11.87 6.08 -1.52
CA ASN A 244 -12.23 7.08 -2.52
C ASN A 244 -12.98 6.48 -3.73
N CYS A 245 -13.63 5.32 -3.58
CA CYS A 245 -14.46 4.75 -4.64
C CYS A 245 -15.55 5.73 -5.11
N GLU A 246 -15.52 6.07 -6.40
CA GLU A 246 -16.47 6.95 -7.07
C GLU A 246 -17.56 6.10 -7.73
N TYR A 247 -18.76 6.13 -7.17
CA TYR A 247 -19.90 5.38 -7.70
C TYR A 247 -20.76 6.25 -8.61
N ILE A 248 -21.28 5.66 -9.69
CA ILE A 248 -22.23 6.31 -10.57
C ILE A 248 -23.56 6.52 -9.85
N VAL A 249 -23.94 7.78 -9.74
CA VAL A 249 -25.27 8.24 -9.36
C VAL A 249 -25.89 8.90 -10.58
N GLU A 250 -26.76 8.14 -11.23
CA GLU A 250 -27.52 8.59 -12.41
C GLU A 250 -28.58 9.61 -12.01
N GLY A 251 -28.74 10.65 -12.83
CA GLY A 251 -29.80 11.64 -12.71
C GLY A 251 -29.47 12.91 -13.49
N CYS A 252 -30.39 13.87 -13.52
CA CYS A 252 -30.11 15.13 -14.20
C CYS A 252 -28.99 15.93 -13.49
N THR A 253 -27.90 16.19 -14.20
CA THR A 253 -26.73 16.91 -13.68
C THR A 253 -26.73 18.41 -13.97
N ASP A 254 -27.65 18.90 -14.82
CA ASP A 254 -27.75 20.32 -15.17
C ASP A 254 -28.43 21.11 -14.05
N PRO A 255 -27.75 22.06 -13.37
CA PRO A 255 -28.35 22.91 -12.34
C PRO A 255 -29.45 23.84 -12.86
N GLN A 256 -29.64 23.93 -14.18
CA GLN A 256 -30.72 24.64 -14.84
C GLN A 256 -31.95 23.75 -15.15
N ALA A 257 -31.92 22.47 -14.84
CA ALA A 257 -33.09 21.62 -15.01
C ALA A 257 -34.01 21.71 -13.78
N CYS A 258 -35.31 21.55 -14.02
CA CYS A 258 -36.35 21.52 -12.98
C CYS A 258 -36.23 20.29 -12.07
N ASN A 259 -35.70 19.18 -12.61
CA ASN A 259 -35.44 17.94 -11.89
C ASN A 259 -33.95 17.72 -11.59
N TYR A 260 -33.15 18.80 -11.52
CA TYR A 260 -31.75 18.73 -11.13
C TYR A 260 -31.55 17.92 -9.85
N ASN A 261 -30.67 16.92 -9.91
CA ASN A 261 -30.27 16.12 -8.78
C ASN A 261 -28.83 16.49 -8.37
N SER A 262 -28.68 17.13 -7.21
CA SER A 262 -27.35 17.52 -6.70
C SER A 262 -26.47 16.35 -6.28
N GLU A 263 -27.03 15.15 -6.14
CA GLU A 263 -26.28 13.93 -5.84
C GLU A 263 -25.87 13.18 -7.10
N ALA A 264 -26.42 13.52 -8.28
CA ALA A 264 -26.06 12.88 -9.53
C ALA A 264 -24.67 13.35 -10.01
N ASN A 265 -23.83 12.40 -10.42
CA ASN A 265 -22.53 12.65 -11.04
C ASN A 265 -22.47 12.21 -12.51
N THR A 266 -23.49 11.49 -12.98
CA THR A 266 -23.62 11.05 -14.37
C THR A 266 -25.01 11.40 -14.88
N ASP A 267 -25.03 12.03 -16.06
CA ASP A 267 -26.27 12.49 -16.69
C ASP A 267 -26.98 11.33 -17.40
N ASP A 268 -28.21 11.05 -16.98
CA ASP A 268 -29.02 9.93 -17.49
C ASP A 268 -30.02 10.35 -18.58
N ASP A 269 -29.79 11.52 -19.19
CA ASP A 269 -30.70 12.20 -20.12
C ASP A 269 -32.10 12.50 -19.53
N SER A 270 -32.28 12.47 -18.20
CA SER A 270 -33.57 12.76 -17.56
C SER A 270 -33.89 14.25 -17.40
N CYS A 271 -32.95 15.16 -17.72
CA CYS A 271 -33.13 16.60 -17.51
C CYS A 271 -34.38 17.17 -18.20
N GLU A 272 -35.19 17.88 -17.42
CA GLU A 272 -36.47 18.45 -17.83
C GLU A 272 -36.53 19.92 -17.45
N PHE A 273 -37.03 20.77 -18.35
CA PHE A 273 -36.93 22.24 -18.24
C PHE A 273 -38.28 22.96 -18.22
N GLU A 274 -39.39 22.23 -18.38
CA GLU A 274 -40.72 22.81 -18.58
C GLU A 274 -41.53 22.84 -17.29
N SER A 275 -41.33 21.89 -16.37
CA SER A 275 -42.16 21.74 -15.17
C SER A 275 -42.01 22.85 -14.15
N CYS A 276 -40.92 23.62 -14.23
CA CYS A 276 -40.66 24.82 -13.44
C CYS A 276 -40.71 26.11 -14.28
N ALA A 277 -41.26 26.03 -15.50
CA ALA A 277 -41.62 27.20 -16.28
C ALA A 277 -42.99 27.72 -15.82
N GLY A 278 -43.08 29.03 -15.63
CA GLY A 278 -44.31 29.71 -15.23
C GLY A 278 -44.17 31.22 -15.35
N CYS A 279 -45.28 31.94 -15.20
CA CYS A 279 -45.23 33.38 -15.38
C CYS A 279 -44.47 34.05 -14.22
N LEU A 280 -43.35 34.72 -14.53
CA LEU A 280 -42.53 35.45 -13.55
C LEU A 280 -42.98 36.91 -13.33
N ASN A 281 -43.99 37.38 -14.06
CA ASN A 281 -44.48 38.75 -13.95
C ASN A 281 -45.51 38.86 -12.81
N PRO A 282 -45.24 39.60 -11.73
CA PRO A 282 -46.14 39.69 -10.58
C PRO A 282 -47.47 40.42 -10.87
N VAL A 283 -47.63 41.01 -12.05
CA VAL A 283 -48.87 41.67 -12.50
C VAL A 283 -49.75 40.73 -13.35
N ALA A 284 -49.24 39.56 -13.72
CA ALA A 284 -50.02 38.57 -14.46
C ALA A 284 -50.95 37.77 -13.54
N CYS A 285 -52.06 37.29 -14.11
CA CYS A 285 -53.10 36.53 -13.43
C CYS A 285 -52.68 35.10 -13.08
N ASN A 286 -51.76 34.54 -13.86
CA ASN A 286 -51.16 33.23 -13.64
C ASN A 286 -49.72 33.35 -13.10
N TYR A 287 -49.41 34.44 -12.38
CA TYR A 287 -48.10 34.60 -11.74
C TYR A 287 -47.77 33.42 -10.84
N ASP A 288 -46.63 32.79 -11.10
CA ASP A 288 -46.09 31.70 -10.29
C ASP A 288 -44.80 32.17 -9.61
N SER A 289 -44.85 32.31 -8.29
CA SER A 289 -43.69 32.70 -7.49
C SER A 289 -42.63 31.60 -7.37
N ASN A 290 -42.95 30.35 -7.74
CA ASN A 290 -42.04 29.21 -7.70
C ASN A 290 -41.44 28.90 -9.08
N ALA A 291 -41.89 29.55 -10.14
CA ALA A 291 -41.30 29.40 -11.46
C ALA A 291 -39.85 29.89 -11.43
N ILE A 292 -38.99 29.15 -12.13
CA ILE A 292 -37.57 29.48 -12.32
C ILE A 292 -37.37 30.00 -13.76
N TYR A 293 -38.11 29.43 -14.71
CA TYR A 293 -38.07 29.82 -16.12
C TYR A 293 -39.30 30.62 -16.55
N PRO A 294 -39.13 31.58 -17.46
CA PRO A 294 -40.26 32.37 -17.98
C PRO A 294 -41.16 31.49 -18.85
N GLY A 295 -42.37 31.23 -18.36
CA GLY A 295 -43.48 30.66 -19.12
C GLY A 295 -44.45 31.73 -19.61
N ASP A 296 -45.54 31.28 -20.23
CA ASP A 296 -46.59 32.17 -20.74
C ASP A 296 -47.30 32.92 -19.60
N CYS A 297 -47.50 34.23 -19.78
CA CYS A 297 -48.18 35.10 -18.84
C CYS A 297 -49.55 35.52 -19.37
N GLU A 298 -50.58 35.34 -18.55
CA GLU A 298 -51.94 35.83 -18.79
C GLU A 298 -52.13 37.16 -18.06
N PHE A 299 -52.46 38.22 -18.80
CA PHE A 299 -52.73 39.53 -18.23
C PHE A 299 -54.23 39.82 -18.30
N PRO A 300 -54.77 40.60 -17.35
CA PRO A 300 -56.16 40.99 -17.42
C PRO A 300 -56.37 41.96 -18.60
N GLU A 301 -57.58 41.96 -19.16
CA GLU A 301 -57.96 42.97 -20.14
C GLU A 301 -57.92 44.37 -19.51
N SER A 302 -57.56 45.39 -20.30
CA SER A 302 -57.44 46.77 -19.82
C SER A 302 -58.70 47.18 -19.05
N GLY A 303 -58.57 47.77 -17.86
CA GLY A 303 -59.73 48.20 -17.04
C GLY A 303 -60.38 47.10 -16.18
N TYR A 304 -59.98 45.84 -16.36
CA TYR A 304 -60.36 44.72 -15.52
C TYR A 304 -59.16 44.21 -14.72
N ASN A 305 -59.43 43.55 -13.61
CA ASN A 305 -58.43 42.77 -12.88
C ASN A 305 -58.51 41.28 -13.27
N CYS A 306 -57.70 40.45 -12.62
CA CYS A 306 -57.53 39.03 -12.99
C CYS A 306 -58.73 38.11 -12.73
N ASP A 307 -59.72 38.53 -11.94
CA ASP A 307 -60.97 37.79 -11.78
C ASP A 307 -62.08 38.29 -12.74
N GLY A 308 -61.73 39.23 -13.62
CA GLY A 308 -62.65 39.85 -14.58
C GLY A 308 -63.54 40.92 -13.95
N THR A 309 -63.25 41.37 -12.73
CA THR A 309 -63.96 42.51 -12.13
C THR A 309 -63.34 43.84 -12.54
N CYS A 310 -64.19 44.84 -12.56
CA CYS A 310 -63.82 46.19 -12.94
C CYS A 310 -62.88 46.84 -11.92
N GLU A 311 -61.80 47.48 -12.36
CA GLU A 311 -60.87 48.16 -11.45
C GLU A 311 -61.38 49.50 -10.93
N SER A 312 -62.19 50.20 -11.73
CA SER A 312 -62.81 51.48 -11.40
C SER A 312 -64.14 51.58 -12.14
N ASP A 313 -65.20 51.66 -11.36
CA ASP A 313 -66.60 51.86 -11.78
C ASP A 313 -67.16 52.92 -10.83
N SER A 314 -67.08 54.17 -11.27
CA SER A 314 -67.29 55.35 -10.44
C SER A 314 -68.77 55.58 -10.13
N ASP A 315 -69.67 55.19 -11.03
CA ASP A 315 -71.11 55.38 -10.90
C ASP A 315 -71.89 54.09 -10.53
N GLY A 316 -71.24 52.92 -10.64
CA GLY A 316 -71.74 51.62 -10.23
C GLY A 316 -72.71 50.99 -11.22
N ASP A 317 -72.71 51.41 -12.49
CA ASP A 317 -73.63 50.92 -13.51
C ASP A 317 -73.21 49.57 -14.16
N GLY A 318 -71.97 49.14 -13.89
CA GLY A 318 -71.38 47.89 -14.36
C GLY A 318 -70.54 48.02 -15.64
N VAL A 319 -70.35 49.23 -16.17
CA VAL A 319 -69.34 49.58 -17.18
C VAL A 319 -68.14 50.19 -16.47
N CYS A 320 -66.92 49.79 -16.85
CA CYS A 320 -65.73 50.38 -16.23
C CYS A 320 -65.43 51.78 -16.76
N ASP A 321 -64.92 52.66 -15.92
CA ASP A 321 -64.54 54.04 -16.26
C ASP A 321 -63.73 54.16 -17.57
N PRO A 322 -62.73 53.29 -17.86
CA PRO A 322 -61.97 53.38 -19.13
C PRO A 322 -62.78 53.05 -20.39
N PHE A 323 -63.96 52.45 -20.23
CA PHE A 323 -64.90 52.07 -21.27
C PHE A 323 -66.18 52.89 -21.24
N GLU A 324 -66.27 53.88 -20.35
CA GLU A 324 -67.39 54.79 -20.33
C GLU A 324 -67.41 55.65 -21.59
N ILE A 325 -68.61 55.84 -22.14
CA ILE A 325 -68.87 56.74 -23.25
C ILE A 325 -69.72 57.89 -22.72
N ASP A 326 -69.11 59.08 -22.65
CA ASP A 326 -69.77 60.32 -22.26
C ASP A 326 -70.92 60.66 -23.23
N GLY A 327 -72.10 60.94 -22.70
CA GLY A 327 -73.21 61.51 -23.44
C GLY A 327 -74.53 61.43 -22.70
N CYS A 328 -75.63 61.90 -23.30
CA CYS A 328 -76.91 61.86 -22.59
C CYS A 328 -77.48 60.43 -22.50
N THR A 329 -77.49 59.87 -21.29
CA THR A 329 -78.05 58.53 -21.00
C THR A 329 -79.57 58.52 -20.79
N ASN A 330 -80.20 59.70 -20.69
CA ASN A 330 -81.63 59.81 -20.43
C ASN A 330 -82.47 59.68 -21.72
N GLN A 331 -83.20 58.57 -21.85
CA GLN A 331 -84.08 58.31 -23.01
C GLN A 331 -85.15 59.40 -23.26
N GLY A 332 -85.49 60.20 -22.26
CA GLY A 332 -86.42 61.31 -22.37
C GLY A 332 -85.82 62.61 -22.94
N ALA A 333 -84.50 62.66 -23.18
CA ALA A 333 -83.84 63.83 -23.75
C ALA A 333 -83.86 63.83 -25.29
N CYS A 334 -83.81 65.02 -25.87
CA CYS A 334 -83.76 65.26 -27.30
C CYS A 334 -82.48 64.75 -27.97
N ASN A 335 -81.37 64.72 -27.23
CA ASN A 335 -80.07 64.25 -27.65
C ASN A 335 -79.64 62.95 -26.95
N TYR A 336 -80.62 62.12 -26.52
CA TYR A 336 -80.33 60.80 -25.97
C TYR A 336 -79.41 60.01 -26.91
N ASP A 337 -78.30 59.50 -26.36
CA ASP A 337 -77.38 58.63 -27.06
C ASP A 337 -77.42 57.23 -26.43
N SER A 338 -77.85 56.24 -27.21
CA SER A 338 -77.90 54.85 -26.76
C SER A 338 -76.52 54.19 -26.60
N ALA A 339 -75.46 54.83 -27.08
CA ALA A 339 -74.09 54.39 -26.88
C ALA A 339 -73.45 55.03 -25.63
N ALA A 340 -74.05 56.09 -25.07
CA ALA A 340 -73.55 56.70 -23.85
C ALA A 340 -73.79 55.75 -22.66
N THR A 341 -72.75 55.58 -21.87
CA THR A 341 -72.80 54.80 -20.62
C THR A 341 -72.60 55.70 -19.39
N ASP A 342 -72.07 56.91 -19.55
CA ASP A 342 -72.01 57.92 -18.49
C ASP A 342 -72.68 59.23 -18.92
N ASP A 343 -73.46 59.84 -18.01
CA ASP A 343 -74.17 61.10 -18.27
C ASP A 343 -73.26 62.30 -18.10
N ASP A 344 -72.80 62.87 -19.22
CA ASP A 344 -71.96 64.07 -19.23
C ASP A 344 -72.72 65.37 -18.88
N GLY A 345 -74.01 65.26 -18.58
CA GLY A 345 -74.90 66.39 -18.29
C GLY A 345 -75.30 67.17 -19.53
N SER A 346 -75.03 66.67 -20.73
CA SER A 346 -75.44 67.29 -22.00
C SER A 346 -76.90 67.06 -22.34
N CYS A 347 -77.66 66.30 -21.53
CA CYS A 347 -79.07 66.02 -21.80
C CYS A 347 -79.91 67.29 -22.02
N ASP A 348 -80.38 67.44 -23.25
CA ASP A 348 -81.19 68.54 -23.73
C ASP A 348 -82.66 68.12 -23.72
N PHE A 349 -83.46 68.76 -22.88
CA PHE A 349 -84.89 68.50 -22.76
C PHE A 349 -85.76 69.58 -23.43
N ILE A 350 -85.14 70.55 -24.12
CA ILE A 350 -85.81 71.78 -24.56
C ILE A 350 -85.89 71.85 -26.09
N THR A 351 -84.87 71.44 -26.83
CA THR A 351 -84.83 71.72 -28.28
C THR A 351 -85.87 70.95 -29.09
N CYS A 352 -86.34 69.81 -28.60
CA CYS A 352 -87.45 69.03 -29.14
C CYS A 352 -88.74 69.20 -28.34
N ALA A 353 -88.80 70.20 -27.46
CA ALA A 353 -90.00 70.53 -26.70
C ALA A 353 -90.92 71.46 -27.49
N GLY A 354 -92.22 71.20 -27.42
CA GLY A 354 -93.25 71.96 -28.10
C GLY A 354 -94.58 71.23 -28.07
N CYS A 355 -95.65 71.83 -28.59
CA CYS A 355 -96.94 71.16 -28.59
C CYS A 355 -96.92 69.86 -29.42
N THR A 356 -97.07 68.71 -28.77
CA THR A 356 -97.10 67.38 -29.42
C THR A 356 -98.50 66.93 -29.79
N ASN A 357 -99.54 67.67 -29.38
CA ASN A 357 -100.92 67.31 -29.68
C ASN A 357 -101.28 67.72 -31.13
N PRO A 358 -101.56 66.76 -32.04
CA PRO A 358 -101.89 67.07 -33.44
C PRO A 358 -103.20 67.84 -33.64
N PHE A 359 -104.02 67.98 -32.58
CA PHE A 359 -105.27 68.75 -32.61
C PHE A 359 -105.11 70.20 -32.13
N ALA A 360 -103.91 70.62 -31.71
CA ALA A 360 -103.64 72.00 -31.33
C ALA A 360 -103.30 72.86 -32.56
N CYS A 361 -103.67 74.14 -32.50
CA CYS A 361 -103.39 75.14 -33.52
C CYS A 361 -101.90 75.40 -33.73
N ASN A 362 -101.09 75.22 -32.69
CA ASN A 362 -99.63 75.37 -32.73
C ASN A 362 -98.90 74.03 -32.60
N TYR A 363 -99.53 72.94 -33.04
CA TYR A 363 -98.88 71.62 -33.10
C TYR A 363 -97.54 71.71 -33.84
N ASN A 364 -96.48 71.25 -33.18
CA ASN A 364 -95.14 71.15 -33.76
C ASN A 364 -94.81 69.68 -34.05
N PRO A 365 -94.79 69.27 -35.34
CA PRO A 365 -94.46 67.88 -35.69
C PRO A 365 -93.00 67.49 -35.42
N ALA A 366 -92.12 68.46 -35.13
CA ALA A 366 -90.74 68.20 -34.72
C ALA A 366 -90.58 68.09 -33.19
N ALA A 367 -91.65 68.37 -32.42
CA ALA A 367 -91.62 68.20 -30.97
C ALA A 367 -91.86 66.73 -30.61
N SER A 368 -91.02 66.18 -29.74
CA SER A 368 -91.19 64.86 -29.12
C SER A 368 -91.50 64.94 -27.63
N ILE A 369 -91.37 66.13 -27.02
CA ILE A 369 -91.69 66.42 -25.62
C ILE A 369 -92.77 67.51 -25.58
N ASP A 370 -93.90 67.24 -24.92
CA ASP A 370 -94.95 68.25 -24.72
C ASP A 370 -94.52 69.25 -23.64
N ASP A 371 -94.33 70.51 -24.03
CA ASP A 371 -93.97 71.61 -23.12
C ASP A 371 -95.21 72.32 -22.54
N GLY A 372 -96.41 71.86 -22.87
CA GLY A 372 -97.67 72.47 -22.43
C GLY A 372 -98.01 73.75 -23.20
N SER A 373 -97.30 74.07 -24.29
CA SER A 373 -97.57 75.24 -25.14
C SER A 373 -98.81 75.08 -26.03
N CYS A 374 -99.46 73.92 -26.07
CA CYS A 374 -100.61 73.67 -26.95
C CYS A 374 -101.76 74.68 -26.81
N GLU A 375 -102.05 75.40 -27.90
CA GLU A 375 -103.19 76.30 -28.03
C GLU A 375 -104.26 75.70 -28.94
N TYR A 376 -105.54 75.87 -28.59
CA TYR A 376 -106.66 75.22 -29.31
C TYR A 376 -107.66 76.19 -29.96
N ILE A 377 -107.47 77.50 -29.79
CA ILE A 377 -108.46 78.51 -30.19
C ILE A 377 -107.94 79.46 -31.27
N SER A 378 -106.61 79.65 -31.36
CA SER A 378 -106.01 80.67 -32.23
C SER A 378 -106.17 80.40 -33.74
N CYS A 379 -106.54 79.18 -34.13
CA CYS A 379 -106.81 78.78 -35.52
C CYS A 379 -108.30 78.55 -35.83
N LEU A 380 -109.20 78.83 -34.87
CA LEU A 380 -110.64 78.73 -35.10
C LEU A 380 -111.18 80.08 -35.58
N ASN A 381 -111.90 80.08 -36.70
CA ASN A 381 -112.57 81.26 -37.21
C ASN A 381 -113.97 81.40 -36.58
N PHE A 382 -114.25 82.58 -36.03
CA PHE A 382 -115.51 82.91 -35.38
C PHE A 382 -116.31 83.88 -36.28
N GLY A 383 -117.56 83.56 -36.58
CA GLY A 383 -118.42 84.36 -37.44
C GLY A 383 -119.84 83.81 -37.51
N CYS A 384 -120.75 84.41 -38.29
CA CYS A 384 -122.12 83.93 -38.34
C CYS A 384 -122.26 82.63 -39.17
N MET A 385 -122.71 81.53 -38.56
CA MET A 385 -122.91 80.25 -39.25
C MET A 385 -124.35 80.01 -39.76
N ASP A 386 -125.28 80.94 -39.51
CA ASP A 386 -126.66 80.78 -39.97
C ASP A 386 -126.77 81.22 -41.44
N THR A 387 -127.04 80.29 -42.35
CA THR A 387 -127.18 80.56 -43.79
C THR A 387 -128.36 81.47 -44.13
N GLY A 388 -129.31 81.65 -43.20
CA GLY A 388 -130.41 82.59 -43.30
C GLY A 388 -130.10 84.00 -42.83
N ALA A 389 -128.92 84.23 -42.24
CA ALA A 389 -128.48 85.56 -41.80
C ALA A 389 -127.84 86.34 -42.95
N CYS A 390 -127.98 87.67 -42.89
CA CYS A 390 -127.44 88.58 -43.88
C CYS A 390 -125.92 88.64 -43.89
N ASN A 391 -125.28 88.38 -42.74
CA ASN A 391 -123.83 88.34 -42.59
C ASN A 391 -123.29 86.92 -42.40
N PHE A 392 -123.97 85.91 -42.97
CA PHE A 392 -123.48 84.53 -42.99
C PHE A 392 -122.02 84.49 -43.50
N ASP A 393 -121.14 83.93 -42.68
CA ASP A 393 -119.74 83.71 -42.96
C ASP A 393 -119.50 82.22 -43.21
N ILE A 394 -119.19 81.88 -44.46
CA ILE A 394 -118.92 80.51 -44.88
C ILE A 394 -117.58 79.97 -44.36
N GLU A 395 -116.67 80.85 -43.94
CA GLU A 395 -115.35 80.49 -43.41
C GLU A 395 -115.33 80.44 -41.88
N ALA A 396 -116.45 80.69 -41.21
CA ALA A 396 -116.59 80.56 -39.76
C ALA A 396 -116.73 79.08 -39.34
N ASP A 397 -115.84 78.65 -38.46
CA ASP A 397 -115.89 77.32 -37.82
C ASP A 397 -116.88 77.29 -36.66
N TYR A 398 -117.09 78.43 -35.99
CA TYR A 398 -117.98 78.57 -34.83
C TYR A 398 -118.81 79.86 -34.88
N SER A 399 -120.07 79.76 -34.45
CA SER A 399 -120.97 80.90 -34.34
C SER A 399 -120.57 81.80 -33.17
N ASP A 400 -120.26 83.06 -33.46
CA ASP A 400 -119.91 84.07 -32.46
C ASP A 400 -121.13 84.90 -31.98
N GLY A 401 -122.33 84.54 -32.44
CA GLY A 401 -123.55 85.27 -32.17
C GLY A 401 -123.73 86.57 -32.97
N SER A 402 -122.87 86.84 -33.97
CA SER A 402 -122.95 88.03 -34.82
C SER A 402 -124.05 87.98 -35.89
N CYS A 403 -124.81 86.89 -36.01
CA CYS A 403 -125.84 86.73 -37.05
C CYS A 403 -126.92 87.82 -37.02
N GLU A 404 -127.04 88.59 -38.10
CA GLU A 404 -128.06 89.61 -38.30
C GLU A 404 -129.03 89.26 -39.43
N TYR A 405 -130.30 89.64 -39.30
CA TYR A 405 -131.38 89.26 -40.23
C TYR A 405 -132.17 90.44 -40.79
N LEU A 406 -131.84 91.66 -40.36
CA LEU A 406 -132.60 92.87 -40.70
C LEU A 406 -132.01 93.62 -41.90
N SER A 407 -130.70 93.56 -42.10
CA SER A 407 -129.99 94.38 -43.10
C SER A 407 -130.29 93.97 -44.55
N CYS A 408 -130.71 92.73 -44.78
CA CYS A 408 -131.09 92.18 -46.08
C CYS A 408 -132.59 91.84 -46.17
N MET A 409 -133.39 92.34 -45.22
CA MET A 409 -134.85 92.22 -45.23
C MET A 409 -135.47 93.40 -45.97
N GLY A 410 -136.29 93.13 -46.99
CA GLY A 410 -136.95 94.17 -47.77
C GLY A 410 -138.09 93.61 -48.62
N CYS A 411 -138.91 94.48 -49.21
CA CYS A 411 -140.01 94.04 -50.05
C CYS A 411 -139.48 93.33 -51.31
N MET A 412 -139.78 92.04 -51.48
CA MET A 412 -139.35 91.25 -52.64
C MET A 412 -140.41 91.19 -53.75
N ASN A 413 -141.54 91.90 -53.61
CA ASN A 413 -142.57 91.96 -54.66
C ASN A 413 -142.16 92.98 -55.73
N PRO A 414 -141.79 92.58 -56.96
CA PRO A 414 -141.35 93.50 -58.01
C PRO A 414 -142.47 94.41 -58.54
N GLN A 415 -143.71 94.26 -58.07
CA GLN A 415 -144.84 95.13 -58.40
C GLN A 415 -145.11 96.19 -57.32
N ALA A 416 -144.48 96.10 -56.15
CA ALA A 416 -144.62 97.06 -55.07
C ALA A 416 -143.71 98.27 -55.29
N CYS A 417 -144.13 99.44 -54.80
CA CYS A 417 -143.34 100.67 -54.95
C CYS A 417 -142.06 100.68 -54.11
N ASP A 418 -142.04 99.93 -53.02
CA ASP A 418 -140.91 99.77 -52.09
C ASP A 418 -140.08 98.50 -52.36
N PHE A 419 -140.19 97.91 -53.56
CA PHE A 419 -139.40 96.76 -53.97
C PHE A 419 -137.90 97.01 -53.79
N ASP A 420 -137.25 96.17 -52.97
CA ASP A 420 -135.80 96.15 -52.81
C ASP A 420 -135.21 94.99 -53.61
N PRO A 421 -134.52 95.26 -54.73
CA PRO A 421 -133.90 94.23 -55.54
C PRO A 421 -132.73 93.51 -54.86
N ASN A 422 -132.22 94.03 -53.73
CA ASN A 422 -131.14 93.43 -52.95
C ASN A 422 -131.63 92.68 -51.71
N ALA A 423 -132.94 92.67 -51.43
CA ALA A 423 -133.50 91.90 -50.33
C ALA A 423 -133.38 90.39 -50.58
N THR A 424 -132.75 89.68 -49.64
CA THR A 424 -132.65 88.21 -49.66
C THR A 424 -133.60 87.57 -48.63
N ILE A 425 -134.18 88.37 -47.74
CA ILE A 425 -135.20 87.98 -46.76
C ILE A 425 -136.48 88.79 -47.03
N ALA A 426 -137.64 88.12 -47.07
CA ALA A 426 -138.92 88.75 -47.39
C ALA A 426 -139.40 89.69 -46.27
N GLY A 427 -139.48 90.99 -46.56
CA GLY A 427 -140.12 92.03 -45.75
C GLY A 427 -141.53 92.40 -46.24
N SER A 428 -142.19 93.32 -45.54
CA SER A 428 -143.52 93.85 -45.93
C SER A 428 -143.44 94.74 -47.18
N CYS A 429 -144.45 94.66 -48.06
CA CYS A 429 -144.61 95.48 -49.26
C CYS A 429 -145.85 96.38 -49.16
N GLU A 430 -145.78 97.64 -49.60
CA GLU A 430 -146.93 98.55 -49.65
C GLU A 430 -147.50 98.70 -51.09
N ASP A 431 -148.77 98.33 -51.30
CA ASP A 431 -149.37 98.08 -52.64
C ASP A 431 -150.55 99.02 -53.06
N TYR A 432 -150.57 100.32 -52.72
CA TYR A 432 -151.61 101.25 -53.24
C TYR A 432 -151.13 102.66 -53.68
N SER A 433 -151.26 102.87 -55.00
CA SER A 433 -151.35 104.08 -55.87
C SER A 433 -150.25 105.15 -55.86
#